data_AF-A0A2E6GN22-F1
#
_entry.id   AF-A0A2E6GN22-F1
#
_cell.length_a   1.000
_cell.length_b   1.000
_cell.length_c   1.000
_cell.angle_alpha   90.00
_cell.angle_beta   90.00
_cell.angle_gamma   90.00
#
_symmetry.space_group_name_H-M   'P 1'
#
loop_
_entity.id
_entity.type
_entity.pdbx_description
1 polymer ?
#
loop_
_entity_poly.entity_id
_entity_poly.type
_entity_poly.pdbx_seq_one_letter_code
_entity_poly.pdbx_strand_id
1 'polypeptide(L)' 'MQRYLMGATLFGLIWASIAYTQHGVDDPIQLIASVLVFIILGTAICWLLSYVVKWFRNQK' A
#
# COMPACT_ATOMS: atom_id res chain seq x y z
N MET A 1 11.28 5.38 5.28
CA MET A 1 10.85 4.51 4.17
C MET A 1 10.32 3.17 4.66
N GLN A 2 11.04 2.44 5.51
CA GLN A 2 10.65 1.11 6.01
C GLN A 2 9.26 1.03 6.70
N ARG A 3 8.88 2.04 7.50
CA ARG A 3 7.54 2.09 8.14
C ARG A 3 6.38 2.18 7.14
N TYR A 4 6.56 2.90 6.03
CA TYR A 4 5.52 3.03 4.99
C TYR A 4 5.40 1.74 4.19
N LEU A 5 6.53 1.08 3.92
CA LEU A 5 6.56 -0.21 3.25
C LEU A 5 5.86 -1.28 4.10
N MET A 6 6.16 -1.37 5.40
CA MET A 6 5.52 -2.32 6.32
C MET A 6 4.02 -2.10 6.47
N GLY A 7 3.56 -0.84 6.51
CA GLY A 7 2.12 -0.54 6.55
C GLY A 7 1.42 -0.95 5.25
N ALA A 8 2.02 -0.65 4.10
CA ALA A 8 1.46 -0.98 2.80
C ALA A 8 1.46 -2.51 2.54
N THR A 9 2.48 -3.24 3.00
CA THR A 9 2.53 -4.70 2.87
C THR A 9 1.50 -5.40 3.75
N LEU A 10 1.32 -4.96 5.01
CA LEU A 10 0.29 -5.50 5.89
C LEU A 10 -1.11 -5.26 5.33
N PHE A 11 -1.38 -4.05 4.85
CA PHE A 11 -2.68 -3.72 4.26
C PHE A 11 -2.93 -4.48 2.96
N GLY A 12 -1.90 -4.62 2.09
CA GLY A 12 -1.98 -5.43 0.89
C GLY A 12 -2.24 -6.91 1.19
N LEU A 13 -1.60 -7.48 2.22
CA LEU A 13 -1.86 -8.86 2.65
C LEU A 13 -3.28 -9.07 3.16
N ILE A 14 -3.80 -8.14 3.98
CA ILE A 14 -5.19 -8.19 4.45
C ILE A 14 -6.16 -8.12 3.27
N TRP A 15 -5.89 -7.22 2.32
CA TRP A 15 -6.69 -7.12 1.09
C TRP A 15 -6.67 -8.41 0.27
N ALA A 16 -5.50 -9.04 0.12
CA ALA A 16 -5.38 -10.32 -0.56
C ALA A 16 -6.21 -11.43 0.12
N SER A 17 -6.18 -11.50 1.45
CA SER A 17 -7.02 -12.46 2.19
C SER A 17 -8.52 -12.22 1.99
N ILE A 18 -8.96 -10.96 1.91
CA ILE A 18 -10.36 -10.60 1.62
C ILE A 18 -10.72 -10.90 0.17
N ALA A 19 -9.84 -10.59 -0.79
CA ALA A 19 -10.07 -10.86 -2.21
C ALA A 19 -10.16 -12.37 -2.50
N TYR A 20 -9.35 -13.17 -1.82
CA TYR A 20 -9.42 -14.62 -1.89
C TYR A 20 -10.73 -15.17 -1.29
N THR A 21 -11.13 -14.67 -0.11
CA THR A 21 -12.29 -15.23 0.63
C THR A 21 -13.65 -14.69 0.20
N GLN A 22 -13.75 -13.42 -0.21
CA GLN A 22 -15.02 -12.75 -0.51
C GLN A 22 -15.26 -12.52 -2.01
N HIS A 23 -14.19 -12.34 -2.80
CA HIS A 23 -14.33 -12.09 -4.24
C HIS A 23 -14.10 -13.34 -5.11
N GLY A 24 -13.73 -14.48 -4.50
CA GLY A 24 -13.51 -15.73 -5.23
C GLY A 24 -12.36 -15.64 -6.23
N VAL A 25 -11.39 -14.75 -5.99
CA VAL A 25 -10.20 -14.65 -6.83
C VAL A 25 -9.25 -15.77 -6.43
N ASP A 26 -9.34 -16.91 -7.10
CA ASP A 26 -8.51 -18.08 -6.83
C ASP A 26 -7.13 -18.02 -7.52
N ASP A 27 -6.94 -17.11 -8.48
CA ASP A 27 -5.69 -16.95 -9.21
C ASP A 27 -4.61 -16.27 -8.35
N PRO A 28 -3.57 -17.02 -7.90
CA PRO A 28 -2.56 -16.48 -6.99
C PRO A 28 -1.72 -15.38 -7.64
N ILE A 29 -1.54 -15.42 -8.97
CA ILE A 29 -0.80 -14.40 -9.71
C ILE A 29 -1.54 -13.06 -9.69
N GLN A 30 -2.87 -13.08 -9.85
CA GLN A 30 -3.68 -11.86 -9.85
C GLN A 30 -3.71 -11.22 -8.46
N LEU A 31 -3.81 -12.04 -7.41
CA LEU A 31 -3.67 -11.60 -6.02
C LEU A 31 -2.32 -10.92 -5.78
N ILE A 32 -1.21 -11.57 -6.12
CA ILE A 32 0.14 -11.01 -5.94
C ILE A 32 0.31 -9.71 -6.74
N ALA A 33 -0.18 -9.65 -7.98
CA ALA A 33 -0.12 -8.44 -8.79
C ALA A 33 -0.88 -7.27 -8.14
N SER A 34 -2.08 -7.53 -7.61
CA SER A 34 -2.88 -6.50 -6.94
C SER A 34 -2.21 -5.98 -5.65
N VAL A 35 -1.59 -6.87 -4.88
CA VAL A 35 -0.83 -6.52 -3.67
C VAL A 35 0.39 -5.68 -4.02
N LEU A 36 1.15 -6.05 -5.05
CA LEU A 36 2.32 -5.29 -5.50
C LEU A 36 1.94 -3.88 -5.96
N VAL A 37 0.87 -3.76 -6.75
CA VAL A 37 0.36 -2.45 -7.19
C VAL A 37 -0.04 -1.60 -5.99
N PHE A 38 -0.70 -2.19 -5.00
CA PHE A 38 -1.09 -1.50 -3.77
C PHE A 38 0.13 -1.04 -2.95
N ILE A 39 1.16 -1.86 -2.82
CA ILE A 39 2.40 -1.50 -2.10
C ILE A 39 3.10 -0.31 -2.78
N ILE A 40 3.20 -0.34 -4.11
CA ILE A 40 3.86 0.72 -4.88
C ILE A 40 3.09 2.03 -4.75
N LEU A 41 1.78 2.00 -5.02
CA LEU A 41 0.92 3.19 -4.93
C LEU A 41 0.85 3.72 -3.48
N GLY A 42 0.66 2.85 -2.51
CA GLY A 42 0.59 3.22 -1.09
C GLY A 42 1.90 3.84 -0.58
N THR A 43 3.04 3.30 -1.00
CA THR A 43 4.35 3.87 -0.66
C THR A 43 4.57 5.23 -1.32
N ALA A 44 4.21 5.37 -2.59
CA ALA A 44 4.31 6.64 -3.31
C ALA A 44 3.44 7.74 -2.69
N ILE A 45 2.18 7.42 -2.34
CA ILE A 45 1.26 8.34 -1.69
C ILE A 45 1.77 8.74 -0.30
N CYS A 46 2.22 7.78 0.52
CA CYS A 46 2.78 8.07 1.84
C CYS A 46 4.04 8.94 1.75
N TRP A 47 4.87 8.73 0.73
CA TRP A 47 6.06 9.55 0.50
C TRP A 47 5.69 10.99 0.10
N LEU A 48 4.72 11.14 -0.80
CA LEU A 48 4.23 12.44 -1.27
C LEU A 48 3.58 13.23 -0.13
N LEU A 49 2.73 12.57 0.69
CA LEU A 49 2.18 13.15 1.92
C LEU A 49 3.28 13.57 2.90
N SER A 50 4.30 12.75 3.08
CA SER A 50 5.42 13.10 3.96
C SER A 50 6.21 14.31 3.44
N TYR A 51 6.33 14.46 2.12
CA TYR A 51 6.95 15.63 1.49
C TYR A 51 6.10 16.89 1.70
N VAL A 52 4.79 16.81 1.47
CA VAL A 52 3.85 17.92 1.69
C VAL A 52 3.83 18.36 3.15
N VAL A 53 3.76 17.42 4.10
CA VAL A 53 3.81 17.74 5.54
C VAL A 53 5.12 18.40 5.93
N LYS A 54 6.27 17.93 5.39
CA LYS A 54 7.56 18.61 5.61
C LYS A 54 7.56 20.01 5.05
N TRP A 55 7.01 20.22 3.85
CA TRP A 55 6.91 21.54 3.23
C TRP A 55 6.07 22.50 4.08
N PHE A 56 4.89 22.08 4.56
CA PHE A 56 4.08 22.86 5.49
C PHE A 56 4.77 23.14 6.82
N ARG A 57 5.54 22.18 7.34
CA ARG A 57 6.29 22.38 8.59
C ARG A 57 7.45 23.37 8.44
N ASN A 58 8.01 23.50 7.25
CA ASN A 58 9.11 24.43 6.93
C ASN A 58 8.63 25.85 6.55
N GLN A 59 7.30 26.04 6.46
CA GLN A 59 6.64 27.32 6.23
C GLN A 59 6.26 28.04 7.55
N LYS A 60 6.48 27.40 8.70
CA LYS A 60 6.43 28.02 10.04
C LYS A 60 7.85 28.30 10.50
#